data_AF-A8M971-F1
#
_entry.id   AF-A8M971-F1
#
_cell.length_a   1.000
_cell.length_b   1.000
_cell.length_c   1.000
_cell.angle_alpha   90.00
_cell.angle_beta   90.00
_cell.angle_gamma   90.00
#
_symmetry.space_group_name_H-M   'P 1'
#
loop_
_entity.id
_entity.type
_entity.pdbx_description
1 polymer ?
#
loop_
_entity_poly.entity_id
_entity_poly.type
_entity_poly.pdbx_seq_one_letter_code
_entity_poly.pdbx_strand_id
1 'polypeptide(L)'
;MREVEEKPCITVEELVNEVSRKVGVPREYVAYELMMLWKKGAVELEGYPMDNRIMYLLSIEGLWYWVTLGISLASVLAVLLIGNGPLMYIRYVLGALMTLFMPGYSLIETLYPRGDELKPLERLALSIGLSLAITPLIGLILNYTPWGIRLIPIMVSTTLATTALLTTAAIKKSNYYLSRRSRCFE
;
A
#
# COMPACT_ATOMS: atom_id res chain seq x y z
N MET A 1 12.37 -23.78 -17.54
CA MET A 1 12.58 -22.51 -18.28
C MET A 1 11.60 -22.40 -19.43
N ARG A 2 11.71 -23.18 -20.53
CA ARG A 2 10.77 -23.11 -21.66
C ARG A 2 9.28 -23.19 -21.28
N GLU A 3 8.89 -24.13 -20.42
CA GLU A 3 7.47 -24.26 -20.00
C GLU A 3 6.96 -23.12 -19.13
N VAL A 4 7.84 -22.42 -18.41
CA VAL A 4 7.48 -21.27 -17.58
C VAL A 4 7.24 -20.03 -18.45
N GLU A 5 7.97 -19.90 -19.56
CA GLU A 5 7.77 -18.83 -20.55
C GLU A 5 6.54 -19.09 -21.45
N GLU A 6 6.20 -20.35 -21.71
CA GLU A 6 5.05 -20.73 -22.56
C GLU A 6 3.69 -20.50 -21.88
N LYS A 7 3.61 -20.63 -20.55
CA LYS A 7 2.36 -20.47 -19.77
C LYS A 7 2.58 -19.51 -18.60
N PRO A 8 2.41 -18.19 -18.80
CA PRO A 8 2.66 -17.19 -17.75
C PRO A 8 1.62 -17.20 -16.61
N CYS A 9 0.55 -17.98 -16.75
CA CYS A 9 -0.67 -17.87 -15.95
C CYS A 9 -1.14 -19.24 -15.42
N ILE A 10 -0.21 -20.01 -14.86
CA ILE A 10 -0.44 -21.33 -14.29
C ILE A 10 -0.17 -21.31 -12.79
N THR A 11 -0.94 -22.08 -12.02
CA THR A 11 -0.68 -22.20 -10.57
C THR A 11 0.62 -22.95 -10.32
N VAL A 12 1.31 -22.66 -9.22
CA VAL A 12 2.56 -23.36 -8.85
C VAL A 12 2.33 -24.87 -8.76
N GLU A 13 1.19 -25.28 -8.20
CA GLU A 13 0.82 -26.69 -8.09
C GLU A 13 0.63 -27.35 -9.46
N GLU A 14 -0.08 -26.69 -10.36
CA GLU A 14 -0.35 -27.20 -11.71
C GLU A 14 0.92 -27.24 -12.57
N LEU A 15 1.78 -26.22 -12.47
CA LEU A 15 3.08 -26.18 -13.11
C LEU A 15 3.99 -27.32 -12.61
N VAL A 16 4.08 -27.51 -11.28
CA VAL A 16 4.88 -28.58 -10.68
C VAL A 16 4.35 -29.94 -11.14
N ASN A 17 3.04 -30.13 -11.20
CA ASN A 17 2.41 -31.36 -11.66
C ASN A 17 2.68 -31.64 -13.15
N GLU A 18 2.60 -30.62 -14.01
CA GLU A 18 2.80 -30.77 -15.45
C GLU A 18 4.27 -31.07 -15.78
N VAL A 19 5.21 -30.31 -15.21
CA VAL A 19 6.66 -30.51 -15.40
C VAL A 19 7.10 -31.87 -14.84
N SER A 20 6.62 -32.24 -13.65
CA SER A 20 6.90 -33.55 -13.03
C SER A 20 6.45 -34.70 -13.93
N ARG A 21 5.27 -34.58 -14.56
CA ARG A 21 4.72 -35.61 -15.44
C ARG A 21 5.45 -35.73 -16.78
N LYS A 22 5.89 -34.61 -17.36
CA LYS A 22 6.63 -34.60 -18.64
C LYS A 22 8.06 -35.07 -18.52
N VAL A 23 8.76 -34.66 -17.46
CA VAL A 23 10.19 -34.95 -17.25
C VAL A 23 10.39 -36.25 -16.45
N GLY A 24 9.36 -36.72 -15.73
CA GLY A 24 9.41 -37.96 -14.96
C GLY A 24 10.16 -37.83 -13.62
N VAL A 25 10.31 -36.61 -13.11
CA VAL A 25 10.98 -36.30 -11.83
C VAL A 25 9.96 -36.09 -10.70
N PRO A 26 10.31 -36.38 -9.43
CA PRO A 26 9.41 -36.19 -8.30
C PRO A 26 9.05 -34.70 -8.11
N ARG A 27 7.82 -34.45 -7.66
CA ARG A 27 7.26 -33.08 -7.47
C ARG A 27 8.11 -32.21 -6.55
N GLU A 28 8.70 -32.82 -5.52
CA GLU A 28 9.59 -32.16 -4.55
C GLU A 28 10.82 -31.54 -5.22
N TYR A 29 11.42 -32.26 -6.18
CA TYR A 29 12.57 -31.79 -6.93
C TYR A 29 12.21 -30.62 -7.84
N VAL A 30 11.06 -30.70 -8.52
CA VAL A 30 10.55 -29.62 -9.37
C VAL A 30 10.21 -28.38 -8.54
N ALA A 31 9.56 -28.56 -7.38
CA ALA A 31 9.24 -27.46 -6.48
C ALA A 31 10.51 -26.79 -5.92
N TYR A 32 11.53 -27.58 -5.56
CA TYR A 32 12.82 -27.06 -5.12
C TYR A 32 13.52 -26.23 -6.21
N GLU A 33 13.56 -26.74 -7.43
CA GLU A 33 14.17 -26.02 -8.55
C GLU A 33 13.39 -24.75 -8.89
N LEU A 34 12.05 -24.81 -8.84
CA LEU A 34 11.19 -23.63 -9.02
C LEU A 34 11.46 -22.57 -7.94
N MET A 35 11.61 -22.99 -6.68
CA MET A 35 11.96 -22.10 -5.58
C MET A 35 13.35 -21.49 -5.78
N MET A 36 14.31 -22.25 -6.32
CA MET A 36 15.64 -21.75 -6.63
C MET A 36 15.63 -20.75 -7.79
N LEU A 37 14.78 -20.96 -8.80
CA LEU A 37 14.55 -20.00 -9.89
C LEU A 37 13.91 -18.71 -9.38
N TRP A 38 12.91 -18.80 -8.50
CA TRP A 38 12.32 -17.64 -7.83
C TRP A 38 13.35 -16.86 -7.01
N LYS A 39 14.18 -17.56 -6.21
CA LYS A 39 15.25 -16.93 -5.43
C LYS A 39 16.32 -16.24 -6.30
N LYS A 40 16.55 -16.74 -7.51
CA LYS A 40 17.45 -16.14 -8.51
C LYS A 40 16.80 -14.97 -9.27
N GLY A 41 15.51 -14.67 -9.03
CA GLY A 41 14.76 -13.63 -9.75
C GLY A 41 14.41 -14.02 -11.19
N ALA A 42 14.53 -15.30 -11.55
CA ALA A 42 14.21 -15.78 -12.91
C ALA A 42 12.70 -15.99 -13.12
N VAL A 43 11.93 -16.12 -12.03
CA VAL A 43 10.47 -16.31 -12.04
C VAL A 43 9.88 -15.48 -10.92
N GLU A 44 8.88 -14.65 -11.21
CA GLU A 44 8.08 -13.97 -10.19
C GLU A 44 6.84 -14.83 -9.86
N LEU A 45 6.70 -15.20 -8.59
CA LEU A 45 5.51 -15.87 -8.09
C LEU A 45 4.54 -14.82 -7.58
N GLU A 46 3.35 -14.78 -8.16
CA GLU A 46 2.28 -13.86 -7.75
C GLU A 46 1.36 -14.53 -6.71
N GLY A 47 0.81 -13.72 -5.80
CA GLY A 47 -0.15 -14.16 -4.80
C GLY A 47 -1.50 -14.59 -5.38
N TYR A 48 -2.42 -15.02 -4.50
CA TYR A 48 -3.74 -15.52 -4.90
C TYR A 48 -4.54 -14.46 -5.69
N PRO A 49 -5.11 -14.80 -6.86
CA PRO A 49 -5.83 -13.82 -7.68
C PRO A 49 -7.11 -13.35 -6.97
N MET A 50 -7.24 -12.05 -6.75
CA MET A 50 -8.44 -11.47 -6.15
C MET A 50 -9.53 -11.22 -7.20
N ASP A 51 -10.78 -11.52 -6.84
CA ASP A 51 -11.94 -11.40 -7.74
C ASP A 51 -12.57 -10.00 -7.76
N ASN A 52 -12.53 -9.29 -6.62
CA ASN A 52 -13.30 -8.06 -6.43
C ASN A 52 -12.52 -6.98 -5.68
N ARG A 53 -12.80 -5.70 -5.99
CA ARG A 53 -12.23 -4.53 -5.28
C ARG A 53 -12.56 -4.54 -3.78
N ILE A 54 -13.76 -5.01 -3.45
CA ILE A 54 -14.24 -5.12 -2.06
C ILE A 54 -13.49 -6.24 -1.33
N MET A 55 -13.27 -7.37 -2.02
CA MET A 55 -12.46 -8.48 -1.50
C MET A 55 -11.04 -8.00 -1.18
N TYR A 56 -10.46 -7.15 -2.03
CA TYR A 56 -9.16 -6.53 -1.79
C TYR A 56 -9.14 -5.67 -0.52
N LEU A 57 -10.15 -4.81 -0.31
CA LEU A 57 -10.21 -3.96 0.89
C LEU A 57 -10.42 -4.74 2.19
N LEU A 58 -11.12 -5.89 2.14
CA LEU A 58 -11.35 -6.77 3.29
C LEU A 58 -10.23 -7.81 3.48
N SER A 59 -9.33 -7.95 2.51
CA SER A 59 -8.19 -8.86 2.58
C SER A 59 -7.07 -8.30 3.47
N ILE A 60 -6.14 -9.17 3.85
CA ILE A 60 -4.92 -8.81 4.59
C ILE A 60 -4.09 -7.74 3.84
N GLU A 61 -4.17 -7.71 2.51
CA GLU A 61 -3.51 -6.70 1.67
C GLU A 61 -4.15 -5.31 1.80
N GLY A 62 -5.45 -5.25 2.06
CA GLY A 62 -6.20 -4.02 2.34
C GLY A 62 -6.01 -3.50 3.77
N LEU A 63 -5.35 -4.25 4.65
CA LEU A 63 -5.19 -3.90 6.06
C LEU A 63 -4.44 -2.58 6.24
N TRP A 64 -3.47 -2.26 5.38
CA TRP A 64 -2.78 -0.97 5.45
C TRP A 64 -3.75 0.21 5.31
N TYR A 65 -4.75 0.11 4.44
CA TYR A 65 -5.74 1.17 4.22
C TYR A 65 -6.53 1.42 5.51
N TRP A 66 -7.00 0.37 6.16
CA TRP A 66 -7.75 0.49 7.42
C TRP A 66 -6.88 0.99 8.58
N VAL A 67 -5.63 0.55 8.68
CA VAL A 67 -4.70 1.03 9.72
C VAL A 67 -4.42 2.51 9.56
N THR A 68 -4.12 2.96 8.34
CA THR A 68 -3.85 4.39 8.06
C THR A 68 -5.09 5.26 8.31
N LEU A 69 -6.26 4.81 7.84
CA LEU A 69 -7.54 5.49 8.09
C LEU A 69 -7.88 5.52 9.59
N GLY A 70 -7.66 4.43 10.32
CA GLY A 70 -7.88 4.33 11.75
C GLY A 70 -6.99 5.27 12.55
N ILE A 71 -5.69 5.34 12.23
CA ILE A 71 -4.76 6.28 12.87
C ILE A 71 -5.14 7.74 12.52
N SER A 72 -5.53 8.01 11.27
CA SER A 72 -6.01 9.33 10.86
C SER A 72 -7.23 9.74 11.68
N LEU A 73 -8.23 8.87 11.81
CA LEU A 73 -9.45 9.15 12.58
C LEU A 73 -9.14 9.29 14.08
N ALA A 74 -8.29 8.43 14.62
CA ALA A 74 -7.83 8.51 16.00
C ALA A 74 -7.10 9.83 16.28
N SER A 75 -6.31 10.34 15.34
CA SER A 75 -5.62 11.62 15.50
C SER A 75 -6.59 12.81 15.56
N VAL A 76 -7.63 12.81 14.71
CA VAL A 76 -8.69 13.82 14.73
C VAL A 76 -9.49 13.74 16.04
N LEU A 77 -9.90 12.54 16.45
CA LEU A 77 -10.62 12.33 17.71
C LEU A 77 -9.78 12.74 18.92
N ALA A 78 -8.49 12.41 18.93
CA ALA A 78 -7.56 12.82 19.99
C ALA A 78 -7.50 14.34 20.10
N VAL A 79 -7.56 15.08 18.99
CA VAL A 79 -7.54 16.54 19.05
C VAL A 79 -8.86 17.10 19.56
N LEU A 80 -9.98 16.55 19.11
CA LEU A 80 -11.31 17.06 19.47
C LEU A 80 -11.70 16.74 20.91
N LEU A 81 -11.29 15.59 21.43
CA LEU A 81 -11.72 15.09 22.75
C LEU A 81 -10.71 15.41 23.87
N ILE A 82 -9.41 15.58 23.55
CA ILE A 82 -8.37 15.75 24.56
C ILE A 82 -7.96 17.22 24.63
N GLY A 83 -8.53 17.93 25.61
CA GLY A 83 -8.19 19.31 25.93
C GLY A 83 -7.07 19.44 26.97
N ASN A 84 -7.16 18.71 28.09
CA ASN A 84 -6.30 18.86 29.28
C ASN A 84 -5.88 17.49 29.87
N GLY A 85 -4.78 17.46 30.63
CA GLY A 85 -4.33 16.28 31.38
C GLY A 85 -3.18 15.49 30.71
N PRO A 86 -2.77 14.35 31.29
CA PRO A 86 -1.62 13.56 30.82
C PRO A 86 -1.82 12.94 29.43
N LEU A 87 -3.06 12.84 28.96
CA LEU A 87 -3.39 12.36 27.61
C LEU A 87 -2.94 13.34 26.49
N MET A 88 -2.51 14.56 26.84
CA MET A 88 -2.03 15.54 25.85
C MET A 88 -0.82 15.05 25.05
N TYR A 89 0.04 14.22 25.66
CA TYR A 89 1.22 13.68 24.98
C TYR A 89 0.81 12.78 23.81
N ILE A 90 -0.26 11.99 23.98
CA ILE A 90 -0.82 11.14 22.92
C ILE A 90 -1.34 12.01 21.78
N ARG A 91 -2.02 13.13 22.08
CA ARG A 91 -2.49 14.09 21.07
C ARG A 91 -1.33 14.66 20.26
N TYR A 92 -0.23 15.05 20.90
CA TYR A 92 0.93 15.59 20.18
C TYR A 92 1.63 14.54 19.31
N VAL A 93 1.79 13.31 19.82
CA VAL A 93 2.41 12.22 19.06
C VAL A 93 1.55 11.84 17.84
N LEU A 94 0.24 11.65 18.04
CA LEU A 94 -0.68 11.32 16.94
C LEU A 94 -0.79 12.46 15.93
N GLY A 95 -0.87 13.71 16.40
CA GLY A 95 -0.90 14.88 15.54
C GLY A 95 0.37 15.02 14.71
N ALA A 96 1.55 14.86 15.33
CA ALA A 96 2.82 14.89 14.62
C ALA A 96 2.91 13.77 13.57
N LEU A 97 2.52 12.54 13.93
CA LEU A 97 2.54 11.40 13.00
C LEU A 97 1.58 11.61 11.82
N MET A 98 0.39 12.13 12.09
CA MET A 98 -0.60 12.47 11.06
C MET A 98 -0.10 13.57 10.12
N THR A 99 0.58 14.58 10.66
CA THR A 99 1.05 15.72 9.85
C THR A 99 2.38 15.46 9.14
N LEU A 100 3.26 14.64 9.70
CA LEU A 100 4.64 14.47 9.24
C LEU A 100 4.90 13.16 8.47
N PHE A 101 3.99 12.20 8.51
CA PHE A 101 4.20 10.91 7.86
C PHE A 101 3.04 10.47 6.96
N MET A 102 1.79 10.61 7.45
CA MET A 102 0.60 10.10 6.75
C MET A 102 0.39 10.64 5.33
N PRO A 103 0.43 11.96 5.05
CA PRO A 103 0.15 12.46 3.71
C PRO A 103 1.22 11.98 2.72
N GLY A 104 2.50 11.99 3.12
CA GLY A 104 3.58 11.48 2.28
C GLY A 104 3.49 9.97 2.04
N TYR A 105 3.16 9.18 3.06
CA TYR A 105 2.93 7.74 2.92
C TYR A 105 1.78 7.42 1.95
N SER A 106 0.65 8.11 2.09
CA SER A 106 -0.51 7.93 1.20
C SER A 106 -0.20 8.29 -0.26
N LEU A 107 0.65 9.31 -0.48
CA LEU A 107 1.06 9.70 -1.81
C LEU A 107 2.00 8.67 -2.45
N ILE A 108 2.91 8.09 -1.69
CA ILE A 108 3.78 7.01 -2.20
C ILE A 108 2.99 5.79 -2.61
N GLU A 109 2.05 5.34 -1.78
CA GLU A 109 1.19 4.21 -2.15
C GLU A 109 0.34 4.53 -3.40
N THR A 110 0.08 5.81 -3.68
CA THR A 110 -0.60 6.26 -4.90
C THR A 110 0.31 6.29 -6.13
N LEU A 111 1.59 6.63 -5.95
CA LEU A 111 2.59 6.75 -7.02
C LEU A 111 3.22 5.40 -7.38
N TYR A 112 3.56 4.61 -6.35
CA TYR A 112 4.25 3.33 -6.45
C TYR A 112 3.45 2.24 -5.72
N PRO A 113 2.34 1.77 -6.32
CA PRO A 113 1.43 0.83 -5.68
C PRO A 113 2.04 -0.57 -5.49
N ARG A 114 3.11 -0.90 -6.22
CA ARG A 114 3.75 -2.22 -6.12
C ARG A 114 4.81 -2.27 -5.02
N GLY A 115 4.96 -3.43 -4.41
CA GLY A 115 5.89 -3.65 -3.31
C GLY A 115 7.35 -3.83 -3.75
N ASP A 116 7.57 -4.17 -5.02
CA ASP A 116 8.86 -4.42 -5.66
C ASP A 116 9.48 -3.18 -6.31
N GLU A 117 8.70 -2.10 -6.50
CA GLU A 117 9.16 -0.87 -7.16
C GLU A 117 10.17 -0.06 -6.33
N LEU A 118 10.10 -0.16 -5.00
CA LEU A 118 10.95 0.60 -4.08
C LEU A 118 11.41 -0.28 -2.93
N LYS A 119 12.69 -0.16 -2.55
CA LYS A 119 13.15 -0.82 -1.33
C LYS A 119 12.44 -0.23 -0.10
N PRO A 120 12.23 -1.00 0.97
CA PRO A 120 11.53 -0.51 2.17
C PRO A 120 12.14 0.79 2.75
N LEU A 121 13.46 0.93 2.72
CA LEU A 121 14.17 2.13 3.18
C LEU A 121 13.95 3.35 2.26
N GLU A 122 13.93 3.14 0.94
CA GLU A 122 13.65 4.20 -0.03
C GLU A 122 12.21 4.69 0.10
N ARG A 123 11.27 3.76 0.27
CA ARG A 123 9.86 4.04 0.51
C ARG A 123 9.66 4.91 1.77
N LEU A 124 10.38 4.59 2.84
CA LEU A 124 10.34 5.36 4.09
C LEU A 124 10.98 6.74 3.94
N ALA A 125 12.13 6.84 3.28
CA ALA A 125 12.80 8.12 3.07
C ALA A 125 11.95 9.06 2.21
N LEU A 126 11.38 8.55 1.12
CA LEU A 126 10.51 9.31 0.24
C LEU A 126 9.21 9.72 0.95
N SER A 127 8.64 8.89 1.83
CA SER A 127 7.36 9.23 2.49
C SER A 127 7.56 10.41 3.44
N ILE A 128 8.66 10.42 4.18
CA ILE A 128 9.06 11.54 5.03
C ILE A 128 9.31 12.79 4.17
N GLY A 129 10.09 12.65 3.09
CA GLY A 129 10.39 13.77 2.18
C GLY A 129 9.15 14.40 1.55
N LEU A 130 8.23 13.57 1.06
CA LEU A 130 6.96 14.03 0.48
C LEU A 130 6.06 14.67 1.53
N SER A 131 6.01 14.14 2.75
CA SER A 131 5.23 14.76 3.82
C SER A 131 5.78 16.14 4.19
N LEU A 132 7.10 16.28 4.27
CA LEU A 132 7.77 17.57 4.52
C LEU A 132 7.53 18.59 3.40
N ALA A 133 7.32 18.14 2.17
CA ALA A 133 6.97 19.01 1.04
C ALA A 133 5.47 19.40 1.05
N ILE A 134 4.59 18.43 1.29
CA ILE A 134 3.13 18.61 1.20
C ILE A 134 2.59 19.45 2.36
N THR A 135 3.04 19.20 3.58
CA THR A 135 2.49 19.84 4.78
C THR A 135 2.62 21.38 4.75
N PRO A 136 3.80 21.96 4.47
CA PRO A 136 3.93 23.41 4.31
C PRO A 136 3.14 23.95 3.13
N LEU A 137 3.06 23.19 2.03
CA LEU A 137 2.29 23.59 0.85
C LEU A 137 0.79 23.70 1.16
N ILE A 138 0.23 22.74 1.91
CA ILE A 138 -1.14 22.80 2.42
C ILE A 138 -1.32 24.01 3.33
N GLY A 139 -0.38 24.26 4.25
CA GLY A 139 -0.40 25.43 5.12
C GLY A 139 -0.39 26.76 4.35
N LEU A 140 0.42 26.84 3.29
CA LEU A 140 0.50 28.00 2.41
C LEU A 140 -0.82 28.22 1.66
N ILE A 141 -1.39 27.16 1.09
CA ILE A 141 -2.70 27.24 0.41
C ILE A 141 -3.78 27.70 1.39
N LEU A 142 -3.78 27.17 2.62
CA LEU A 142 -4.72 27.58 3.66
C LEU A 142 -4.57 29.03 4.08
N ASN A 143 -3.38 29.60 4.01
CA ASN A 143 -3.16 31.02 4.27
C ASN A 143 -3.93 31.93 3.30
N TYR A 144 -4.18 31.45 2.08
CA TYR A 144 -5.01 32.15 1.09
C TYR A 144 -6.51 31.85 1.22
N THR A 145 -6.90 30.98 2.16
CA THR A 145 -8.31 30.68 2.43
C THR A 145 -8.84 31.54 3.59
N PRO A 146 -10.15 31.88 3.62
CA PRO A 146 -10.74 32.71 4.67
C PRO A 146 -10.64 32.12 6.09
N TRP A 147 -10.26 30.84 6.21
CA TRP A 147 -10.07 30.16 7.50
C TRP A 147 -8.72 30.45 8.18
N GLY A 148 -7.71 30.91 7.41
CA GLY A 148 -6.38 31.27 7.90
C GLY A 148 -5.55 30.10 8.47
N ILE A 149 -4.37 30.42 9.02
CA ILE A 149 -3.45 29.48 9.66
C ILE A 149 -3.91 29.18 11.10
N ARG A 150 -5.03 28.47 11.24
CA ARG A 150 -5.54 27.97 12.52
C ARG A 150 -5.39 26.45 12.60
N LEU A 151 -5.35 25.91 13.82
CA LEU A 151 -5.19 24.47 14.05
C LEU A 151 -6.29 23.63 13.38
N ILE A 152 -7.55 24.06 13.50
CA ILE A 152 -8.71 23.30 12.97
C ILE A 152 -8.66 23.22 11.43
N PRO A 153 -8.50 24.33 10.67
CA PRO A 153 -8.34 24.29 9.23
C PRO A 153 -7.20 23.39 8.76
N ILE A 154 -6.00 23.50 9.35
CA ILE A 154 -4.82 22.71 8.96
C ILE A 154 -5.07 21.22 9.16
N MET A 155 -5.71 20.87 10.27
CA MET A 155 -6.05 19.49 10.58
C MET A 155 -7.06 18.91 9.61
N VAL A 156 -8.13 19.65 9.34
CA VAL A 156 -9.19 19.22 8.43
C VAL A 156 -8.63 19.08 7.02
N SER A 157 -7.84 20.04 6.54
CA SER A 157 -7.26 20.00 5.19
C SER A 157 -6.27 18.86 5.02
N THR A 158 -5.37 18.66 5.99
CA THR A 158 -4.39 17.55 5.95
C THR A 158 -5.07 16.19 6.04
N THR A 159 -6.12 16.07 6.86
CA THR A 159 -6.93 14.85 6.97
C THR A 159 -7.66 14.55 5.67
N LEU A 160 -8.34 15.54 5.10
CA LEU A 160 -9.04 15.39 3.82
C LEU A 160 -8.07 15.00 2.70
N ALA A 161 -6.94 15.69 2.58
CA ALA A 161 -5.91 15.36 1.61
C ALA A 161 -5.39 13.92 1.78
N THR A 162 -5.09 13.51 3.02
CA THR A 162 -4.63 12.14 3.31
C THR A 162 -5.68 11.10 2.95
N THR A 163 -6.94 11.30 3.35
CA THR A 163 -8.02 10.36 3.02
C THR A 163 -8.29 10.26 1.52
N ALA A 164 -8.22 11.38 0.78
CA ALA A 164 -8.37 11.39 -0.67
C ALA A 164 -7.22 10.67 -1.39
N LEU A 165 -5.99 10.83 -0.92
CA LEU A 165 -4.84 10.11 -1.45
C LEU A 165 -4.93 8.62 -1.12
N LEU A 166 -5.32 8.25 0.11
CA LEU A 166 -5.51 6.86 0.50
C LEU A 166 -6.58 6.14 -0.34
N THR A 167 -7.72 6.79 -0.60
CA THR A 167 -8.77 6.22 -1.47
C THR A 167 -8.28 6.07 -2.91
N THR A 168 -7.55 7.06 -3.42
CA THR A 168 -6.95 6.99 -4.76
C THR A 168 -5.93 5.85 -4.88
N ALA A 169 -5.06 5.67 -3.87
CA ALA A 169 -4.11 4.56 -3.79
C ALA A 169 -4.83 3.20 -3.79
N ALA A 170 -5.87 3.06 -2.96
CA ALA A 170 -6.65 1.83 -2.86
C ALA A 170 -7.34 1.48 -4.19
N ILE A 171 -7.92 2.47 -4.87
CA ILE A 171 -8.54 2.28 -6.18
C ILE A 171 -7.50 1.85 -7.21
N LYS A 172 -6.37 2.56 -7.31
CA LYS A 172 -5.28 2.21 -8.25
C LYS A 172 -4.79 0.79 -8.03
N LYS A 173 -4.54 0.40 -6.78
CA LYS A 173 -4.03 -0.93 -6.46
C LYS A 173 -5.08 -2.02 -6.71
N SER A 174 -6.35 -1.79 -6.39
CA SER A 174 -7.42 -2.73 -6.73
C SER A 174 -7.57 -2.93 -8.25
N ASN A 175 -7.46 -1.85 -9.03
CA ASN A 175 -7.52 -1.92 -10.49
C ASN A 175 -6.29 -2.64 -11.07
N TYR A 176 -5.13 -2.44 -10.47
CA TYR A 176 -3.90 -3.10 -10.86
C TYR A 176 -4.00 -4.63 -10.73
N TYR A 177 -4.48 -5.13 -9.59
CA TYR A 177 -4.68 -6.57 -9.38
C TYR A 177 -5.76 -7.14 -10.30
N LEU A 178 -6.88 -6.43 -10.50
CA LEU A 178 -7.96 -6.85 -11.40
C LEU A 178 -7.51 -6.93 -12.87
N SER A 179 -6.76 -5.93 -13.35
CA SER A 179 -6.25 -5.90 -14.73
C SER A 179 -5.15 -6.94 -14.99
N ARG A 180 -4.44 -7.41 -13.95
CA ARG A 180 -3.43 -8.47 -14.08
C ARG A 180 -4.08 -9.86 -14.09
N ARG A 181 -5.19 -10.06 -13.38
CA ARG A 181 -6.02 -11.27 -13.48
C ARG A 181 -6.59 -11.48 -14.89
N SER A 182 -7.15 -10.45 -15.52
CA SER A 182 -7.75 -10.58 -16.86
C SER A 182 -6.73 -11.05 -17.90
N ARG A 183 -5.46 -10.63 -17.78
CA ARG A 183 -4.36 -11.10 -18.66
C ARG A 183 -4.06 -12.60 -18.55
N CYS A 184 -4.56 -13.27 -17.52
CA CYS A 184 -4.25 -14.66 -17.21
C CYS A 184 -5.42 -15.63 -17.29
N PHE A 185 -6.67 -15.13 -17.24
CA PHE A 185 -7.87 -15.96 -17.10
C PHE A 185 -9.01 -15.52 -18.04
N GLU A 186 -8.66 -15.04 -19.25
CA GLU A 186 -9.62 -14.86 -20.36
C GLU A 186 -9.83 -16.14 -21.16
#